data_AF-A0A9J7DL81-F1
#
_entry.id   AF-A0A9J7DL81-F1
#
_cell.length_a   1.000
_cell.length_b   1.000
_cell.length_c   1.000
_cell.angle_alpha   90.00
_cell.angle_beta   90.00
_cell.angle_gamma   90.00
#
_symmetry.space_group_name_H-M   'P 1'
#
loop_
_entity.id
_entity.type
_entity.pdbx_description
1 polymer ?
#
loop_
_entity_poly.entity_id
_entity_poly.type
_entity_poly.pdbx_seq_one_letter_code
_entity_poly.pdbx_strand_id
1 'polypeptide(L)'
;MSQSCLPVQAKMSKAKKVLDEARETQNRELDLVDKGISSFEELPGLFNMSNITRLTLSHNRISIINPGIANLLNLEILNLSNNQLRELPVSLSSMPKLRILNVSINRL
;
A
#
# COMPACT_ATOMS: atom_id res chain seq x y z
N MET A 1 -23.96 36.27 11.35
CA MET A 1 -24.49 34.94 11.70
C MET A 1 -23.58 33.90 11.10
N SER A 2 -22.78 33.31 11.98
CA SER A 2 -21.72 32.35 11.75
C SER A 2 -22.25 31.02 11.21
N GLN A 3 -21.67 30.54 10.11
CA GLN A 3 -21.51 29.11 9.91
C GLN A 3 -20.03 28.81 9.63
N SER A 4 -19.34 28.57 10.73
CA SER A 4 -18.12 27.80 10.80
C SER A 4 -18.42 26.38 10.34
N CYS A 5 -18.10 26.05 9.09
CA CYS A 5 -18.01 24.66 8.68
C CYS A 5 -16.71 24.11 9.27
N LEU A 6 -16.84 23.30 10.32
CA LEU A 6 -15.75 22.61 11.00
C LEU A 6 -14.84 21.92 9.98
N PRO A 7 -13.51 21.91 10.17
CA PRO A 7 -12.65 21.09 9.34
C PRO A 7 -13.09 19.64 9.52
N VAL A 8 -13.31 18.94 8.41
CA VAL A 8 -13.46 17.49 8.38
C VAL A 8 -12.17 16.92 8.97
N GLN A 9 -12.15 16.73 10.29
CA GLN A 9 -11.13 15.95 10.99
C GLN A 9 -11.36 14.50 10.58
N ALA A 10 -10.90 14.16 9.37
CA ALA A 10 -10.68 12.80 8.97
C ALA A 10 -9.69 12.21 9.97
N LYS A 11 -10.17 11.31 10.84
CA LYS A 11 -9.33 10.44 11.66
C LYS A 11 -8.26 9.86 10.74
N MET A 12 -7.02 10.33 10.83
CA MET A 12 -5.94 9.79 10.01
C MET A 12 -5.72 8.34 10.42
N SER A 13 -5.88 7.40 9.49
CA SER A 13 -5.51 6.00 9.72
C SER A 13 -4.00 5.93 10.02
N LYS A 14 -3.57 4.95 10.82
CA LYS A 14 -2.14 4.73 11.10
C LYS A 14 -1.34 4.60 9.79
N ALA A 15 -1.94 4.04 8.74
CA ALA A 15 -1.34 3.92 7.41
C ALA A 15 -1.20 5.27 6.70
N LYS A 16 -2.20 6.16 6.78
CA LYS A 16 -2.14 7.49 6.14
C LYS A 16 -0.98 8.33 6.66
N LYS A 17 -0.73 8.31 7.97
CA LYS A 17 0.42 9.03 8.56
C LYS A 17 1.76 8.55 7.98
N VAL A 18 1.93 7.24 7.84
CA VAL A 18 3.14 6.64 7.26
C VAL A 18 3.29 7.02 5.79
N LEU A 19 2.19 7.07 5.02
CA LEU A 19 2.22 7.53 3.64
C LEU A 19 2.62 9.00 3.51
N ASP A 20 2.05 9.88 4.35
CA ASP A 20 2.37 11.30 4.34
C ASP A 20 3.85 11.54 4.71
N GLU A 21 4.33 10.88 5.77
CA GLU A 21 5.74 10.95 6.18
C GLU A 21 6.68 10.44 5.09
N ALA A 22 6.40 9.28 4.50
CA ALA A 22 7.22 8.71 3.43
C ALA A 22 7.27 9.62 2.18
N ARG A 23 6.20 10.36 1.89
CA ARG A 23 6.17 11.36 0.81
C ARG A 23 7.04 12.56 1.13
N GLU A 24 7.01 13.06 2.37
CA GLU A 24 7.82 14.20 2.81
C GLU A 24 9.31 13.87 2.82
N THR A 25 9.68 12.69 3.32
CA THR A 25 11.08 12.28 3.42
C THR A 25 11.62 11.63 2.14
N GLN A 26 10.79 11.50 1.10
CA GLN A 26 11.10 10.77 -0.14
C GLN A 26 11.61 9.34 0.13
N ASN A 27 11.04 8.69 1.15
CA ASN A 27 11.46 7.35 1.54
C ASN A 27 11.16 6.35 0.42
N ARG A 28 12.14 5.51 0.11
CA ARG A 28 12.01 4.46 -0.91
C ARG A 28 11.43 3.17 -0.34
N GLU A 29 11.38 3.04 0.96
CA GLU A 29 10.87 1.85 1.64
C GLU A 29 9.65 2.21 2.48
N LEU A 30 8.54 1.54 2.22
CA LEU A 30 7.27 1.78 2.90
C LEU A 30 6.88 0.56 3.72
N ASP A 31 6.87 0.73 5.04
CA ASP A 31 6.49 -0.30 6.01
C ASP A 31 5.07 -0.04 6.56
N LEU A 32 4.14 -0.90 6.15
CA LEU A 32 2.75 -0.91 6.56
C LEU A 32 2.37 -2.25 7.21
N VAL A 33 3.30 -2.85 7.97
CA VAL A 33 3.05 -4.07 8.74
C VAL A 33 2.01 -3.82 9.83
N ASP A 34 1.07 -4.77 9.97
CA ASP A 34 0.08 -4.81 11.05
C ASP A 34 -0.67 -3.48 11.25
N LYS A 35 -1.16 -2.91 10.14
CA LYS A 35 -1.97 -1.68 10.15
C LYS A 35 -3.46 -1.97 10.10
N GLY A 36 -3.86 -3.23 10.00
CA GLY A 36 -5.25 -3.65 9.87
C GLY A 36 -5.86 -3.32 8.51
N ILE A 37 -5.02 -3.09 7.48
CA ILE A 37 -5.46 -2.71 6.13
C ILE A 37 -6.23 -3.87 5.52
N SER A 38 -7.44 -3.60 5.06
CA SER A 38 -8.28 -4.59 4.39
C SER A 38 -8.37 -4.34 2.88
N SER A 39 -8.17 -3.09 2.46
CA SER A 39 -8.25 -2.67 1.06
C SER A 39 -7.21 -1.60 0.73
N PHE A 40 -6.78 -1.56 -0.53
CA PHE A 40 -5.92 -0.50 -1.06
C PHE A 40 -6.61 0.88 -1.11
N GLU A 41 -7.94 0.96 -0.97
CA GLU A 41 -8.67 2.23 -0.78
C GLU A 41 -8.24 2.96 0.50
N GLU A 42 -7.73 2.24 1.49
CA GLU A 42 -7.19 2.80 2.73
C GLU A 42 -5.80 3.41 2.57
N LEU A 43 -5.18 3.25 1.38
CA LEU A 43 -3.83 3.69 1.04
C LEU A 43 -3.84 4.78 -0.05
N PRO A 44 -4.42 5.96 0.23
CA PRO A 44 -4.58 7.00 -0.77
C PRO A 44 -3.22 7.48 -1.28
N GLY A 45 -3.08 7.61 -2.61
CA GLY A 45 -1.88 8.12 -3.25
C GLY A 45 -0.69 7.15 -3.30
N LEU A 46 -0.83 5.92 -2.77
CA LEU A 46 0.24 4.91 -2.82
C LEU A 46 0.80 4.72 -4.23
N PHE A 47 -0.09 4.56 -5.22
CA PHE A 47 0.29 4.30 -6.61
C PHE A 47 0.99 5.48 -7.31
N ASN A 48 1.03 6.67 -6.68
CA ASN A 48 1.72 7.85 -7.20
C ASN A 48 3.15 7.98 -6.63
N MET A 49 3.54 7.13 -5.67
CA MET A 49 4.86 7.15 -5.04
C MET A 49 5.88 6.38 -5.90
N SER A 50 6.24 6.97 -7.04
CA SER A 50 7.10 6.34 -8.05
C SER A 50 8.54 6.07 -7.57
N ASN A 51 8.96 6.63 -6.44
CA ASN A 51 10.27 6.42 -5.83
C ASN A 51 10.38 5.14 -4.98
N ILE A 52 9.25 4.47 -4.66
CA ILE A 52 9.25 3.28 -3.80
C ILE A 52 9.95 2.11 -4.49
N THR A 53 10.89 1.49 -3.78
CA THR A 53 11.58 0.25 -4.15
C THR A 53 11.18 -0.93 -3.27
N ARG A 54 10.70 -0.71 -2.04
CA ARG A 54 10.18 -1.77 -1.16
C ARG A 54 8.85 -1.39 -0.55
N LEU A 55 7.88 -2.29 -0.64
CA LEU A 55 6.55 -2.16 -0.03
C LEU A 55 6.26 -3.38 0.82
N THR A 56 6.09 -3.16 2.12
CA THR A 56 5.71 -4.20 3.08
C THR A 56 4.30 -3.96 3.59
N LEU A 57 3.41 -4.90 3.30
CA LEU A 57 2.01 -4.93 3.70
C LEU A 57 1.69 -6.23 4.45
N SER A 58 2.68 -6.87 5.06
CA SER A 58 2.48 -8.14 5.75
C SER A 58 1.65 -7.98 7.04
N HIS A 59 1.03 -9.08 7.49
CA HIS A 59 0.14 -9.08 8.66
C HIS A 59 -1.05 -8.11 8.54
N ASN A 60 -1.64 -8.03 7.34
CA ASN A 60 -2.86 -7.26 7.11
C ASN A 60 -4.02 -8.19 6.74
N ARG A 61 -5.13 -7.63 6.24
CA ARG A 61 -6.36 -8.37 5.90
C ARG A 61 -6.71 -8.21 4.42
N ILE A 62 -5.71 -7.96 3.59
CA ILE A 62 -5.89 -7.69 2.16
C ILE A 62 -6.35 -8.96 1.46
N SER A 63 -7.49 -8.89 0.78
CA SER A 63 -8.04 -10.02 0.02
C SER A 63 -7.81 -9.94 -1.48
N ILE A 64 -7.61 -8.73 -2.01
CA ILE A 64 -7.44 -8.45 -3.44
C ILE A 64 -6.35 -7.39 -3.59
N ILE A 65 -5.43 -7.58 -4.53
CA ILE A 65 -4.45 -6.56 -4.92
C ILE A 65 -5.09 -5.67 -5.97
N ASN A 66 -5.08 -4.36 -5.74
CA ASN A 66 -5.55 -3.40 -6.75
C ASN A 66 -4.57 -3.37 -7.94
N PRO A 67 -5.04 -3.48 -9.20
CA PRO A 67 -4.18 -3.48 -10.38
C PRO A 67 -3.24 -2.27 -10.50
N GLY A 68 -3.60 -1.13 -9.90
CA GLY A 68 -2.78 0.09 -9.82
C GLY A 68 -1.42 -0.11 -9.14
N ILE A 69 -1.19 -1.23 -8.45
CA ILE A 69 0.13 -1.63 -7.93
C ILE A 69 1.21 -1.61 -9.02
N ALA A 70 0.83 -1.86 -10.28
CA ALA A 70 1.74 -1.85 -11.42
C ALA A 70 2.32 -0.47 -11.75
N ASN A 71 1.73 0.62 -11.22
CA ASN A 71 2.27 1.97 -11.37
C ASN A 71 3.55 2.20 -10.55
N LEU A 72 3.85 1.31 -9.59
CA LEU A 72 5.09 1.36 -8.82
C LEU A 72 6.26 0.79 -9.65
N LEU A 73 6.64 1.50 -10.71
CA LEU A 73 7.61 1.06 -11.72
C LEU A 73 9.01 0.77 -11.16
N ASN A 74 9.34 1.34 -10.00
CA ASN A 74 10.61 1.12 -9.32
C ASN A 74 10.56 0.05 -8.22
N LEU A 75 9.40 -0.58 -7.99
CA LEU A 75 9.25 -1.55 -6.92
C LEU A 75 10.06 -2.81 -7.21
N GLU A 76 10.97 -3.15 -6.31
CA GLU A 76 11.80 -4.35 -6.37
C GLU A 76 11.27 -5.46 -5.46
N ILE A 77 10.65 -5.07 -4.34
CA ILE A 77 10.19 -5.99 -3.31
C ILE A 77 8.76 -5.64 -2.89
N LEU A 78 7.87 -6.61 -3.05
CA LEU A 78 6.50 -6.57 -2.56
C LEU A 78 6.30 -7.69 -1.55
N ASN A 79 6.10 -7.32 -0.28
CA ASN A 79 5.80 -8.28 0.78
C ASN A 79 4.33 -8.17 1.20
N LEU A 80 3.54 -9.20 0.87
CA LEU A 80 2.13 -9.36 1.20
C LEU A 80 1.91 -10.59 2.07
N SER A 81 2.93 -11.07 2.79
CA SER A 81 2.80 -12.26 3.61
C SER A 81 1.76 -12.11 4.72
N ASN A 82 1.12 -13.20 5.11
CA ASN A 82 0.10 -13.20 6.17
C ASN A 82 -1.04 -12.20 5.87
N ASN A 83 -1.70 -12.41 4.72
CA ASN A 83 -2.89 -11.69 4.27
C ASN A 83 -3.99 -12.71 3.90
N GLN A 84 -5.02 -12.27 3.16
CA GLN A 84 -6.16 -13.10 2.78
C GLN A 84 -6.32 -13.18 1.25
N LEU A 85 -5.23 -12.97 0.50
CA LEU A 85 -5.24 -12.95 -0.95
C LEU A 85 -5.73 -14.29 -1.50
N ARG A 86 -6.66 -14.23 -2.47
CA ARG A 86 -7.19 -15.41 -3.17
C ARG A 86 -6.70 -15.54 -4.61
N GLU A 87 -6.20 -14.45 -5.16
CA GLU A 87 -5.64 -14.39 -6.50
C GLU A 87 -4.58 -13.28 -6.57
N LEU A 88 -3.75 -13.35 -7.60
CA LEU A 88 -2.79 -12.31 -7.96
C LEU A 88 -3.23 -11.67 -9.28
N PRO A 89 -3.25 -10.33 -9.38
CA PRO A 89 -3.65 -9.68 -10.61
C PRO A 89 -2.55 -9.84 -11.66
N VAL A 90 -2.97 -10.00 -12.92
CA VAL A 90 -2.06 -10.10 -14.08
C VAL A 90 -1.14 -8.88 -14.17
N SER A 91 -1.55 -7.72 -13.65
CA SER A 91 -0.74 -6.50 -13.65
C SER A 91 0.59 -6.61 -12.88
N LEU A 92 0.76 -7.57 -11.98
CA LEU A 92 2.09 -7.81 -11.37
C LEU A 92 3.16 -8.20 -12.40
N SER A 93 2.75 -8.82 -13.51
CA SER A 93 3.65 -9.21 -14.60
C SER A 93 4.24 -8.03 -15.39
N SER A 94 3.62 -6.85 -15.31
CA SER A 94 4.11 -5.65 -16.01
C SER A 94 5.09 -4.82 -15.20
N MET A 95 5.46 -5.26 -13.98
CA MET A 95 6.35 -4.54 -13.08
C MET A 95 7.82 -4.85 -13.39
N PRO A 96 8.57 -3.94 -14.07
CA PRO A 96 9.83 -4.28 -14.71
C PRO A 96 10.98 -4.56 -13.74
N LYS A 97 10.87 -4.06 -12.50
CA LYS A 97 11.91 -4.18 -11.47
C LYS A 97 11.55 -5.15 -10.34
N LEU A 98 10.35 -5.74 -10.35
CA LEU A 98 9.92 -6.60 -9.26
C LEU A 98 10.75 -7.89 -9.26
N ARG A 99 11.50 -8.12 -8.18
CA ARG A 99 12.41 -9.27 -8.02
C ARG A 99 11.94 -10.21 -6.92
N ILE A 100 11.29 -9.68 -5.90
CA ILE A 100 10.82 -10.46 -4.74
C ILE A 100 9.34 -10.16 -4.54
N LEU A 101 8.52 -11.19 -4.72
CA LEU A 101 7.11 -11.19 -4.36
C LEU A 101 6.90 -12.22 -3.25
N ASN A 102 6.66 -11.76 -2.03
CA ASN A 102 6.33 -12.64 -0.92
C ASN A 102 4.82 -12.64 -0.67
N VAL A 103 4.19 -13.77 -0.97
CA VAL A 103 2.75 -14.01 -0.76
C VAL A 103 2.51 -15.22 0.15
N SER A 104 3.51 -15.60 0.94
CA SER A 104 3.39 -16.69 1.91
C SER A 104 2.26 -16.43 2.91
N ILE A 105 1.60 -17.49 3.38
CA ILE A 105 0.49 -17.39 4.36
C ILE A 105 -0.63 -16.49 3.79
N ASN A 106 -1.14 -16.86 2.62
CA ASN A 106 -2.36 -16.30 2.01
C ASN A 106 -3.35 -17.44 1.74
N ARG A 107 -4.41 -17.16 0.98
CA ARG A 107 -5.44 -18.13 0.57
C ARG A 107 -5.44 -18.34 -0.95
N LEU A 108 -4.24 -18.26 -1.54
CA LEU A 108 -3.97 -18.43 -2.97
C LEU A 108 -4.18 -19.87 -3.43
#